data_AF-A0A370HXG8-F1
#
_entry.id   AF-A0A370HXG8-F1
#
_cell.length_a   1.000
_cell.length_b   1.000
_cell.length_c   1.000
_cell.angle_alpha   90.00
_cell.angle_beta   90.00
_cell.angle_gamma   90.00
#
_symmetry.space_group_name_H-M   'P 1'
#
loop_
_entity.id
_entity.type
_entity.pdbx_description
1 polymer ?
#
loop_
_entity_poly.entity_id
_entity_poly.type
_entity_poly.pdbx_seq_one_letter_code
_entity_poly.pdbx_strand_id
1 'polypeptide(L)'
;MRISLIAAAFVALPLLAACGGSDSKDSQPQITQADVSKSLQSGGLQANLADCAAKHFVDAGISQDGLRTMTKTGASTPTADPGQGMSKEDADKARGAAQKIATECFTTN
;
A
#
# COMPACT_ATOMS: atom_id res chain seq x y z
N MET A 1 32.54 -4.54 43.69
CA MET A 1 31.94 -4.57 42.34
C MET A 1 31.32 -3.18 42.12
N ARG A 2 32.03 -2.13 41.70
CA ARG A 2 32.50 -1.71 40.36
C ARG A 2 31.45 -1.75 39.22
N ILE A 3 30.96 -0.55 38.84
CA ILE A 3 30.81 0.00 37.46
C ILE A 3 29.60 -0.59 36.67
N SER A 4 28.70 0.12 35.97
CA SER A 4 28.70 1.43 35.32
C SER A 4 27.27 1.93 35.05
N LEU A 5 27.10 3.25 35.02
CA LEU A 5 26.02 4.01 34.37
C LEU A 5 26.14 3.90 32.84
N ILE A 6 25.03 3.83 32.07
CA ILE A 6 24.83 4.54 30.78
C ILE A 6 23.32 4.71 30.53
N ALA A 7 22.87 5.97 30.48
CA ALA A 7 21.71 6.40 29.71
C ALA A 7 22.14 6.59 28.25
N ALA A 8 21.37 6.06 27.28
CA ALA A 8 21.49 6.44 25.89
C ALA A 8 20.15 6.24 25.18
N ALA A 9 19.68 7.32 24.57
CA ALA A 9 18.49 7.40 23.76
C ALA A 9 18.51 6.40 22.59
N PHE A 10 17.37 5.75 22.34
CA PHE A 10 17.01 5.25 21.01
C PHE A 10 15.64 5.80 20.64
N VAL A 11 15.66 7.04 20.14
CA VAL A 11 14.69 7.45 19.12
C VAL A 11 15.13 6.75 17.84
N ALA A 12 14.48 5.63 17.53
CA ALA A 12 14.28 5.04 16.19
C ALA A 12 14.06 3.53 16.34
N LEU A 13 12.82 3.08 16.11
CA LEU A 13 12.41 1.95 15.26
C LEU A 13 11.02 1.45 15.73
N PRO A 14 9.92 1.81 15.05
CA PRO A 14 8.60 1.21 15.27
C PRO A 14 8.45 -0.13 14.50
N LEU A 15 9.50 -0.95 14.47
CA LEU A 15 9.57 -2.14 13.60
C LEU A 15 9.67 -3.45 14.40
N LEU A 16 8.90 -3.59 15.48
CA LEU A 16 8.83 -4.82 16.26
C LEU A 16 7.40 -5.19 16.71
N ALA A 17 6.39 -4.87 15.90
CA ALA A 17 5.02 -5.40 16.05
C ALA A 17 4.75 -6.61 15.12
N ALA A 18 5.80 -7.32 14.72
CA ALA A 18 5.71 -8.53 13.93
C ALA A 18 6.49 -9.66 14.63
N CYS A 19 6.00 -10.10 15.79
CA CYS A 19 6.36 -11.42 16.31
C CYS A 19 5.32 -11.91 17.33
N GLY A 20 4.59 -12.96 16.97
CA GLY A 20 4.07 -13.95 17.91
C GLY A 20 2.69 -13.69 18.52
N GLY A 21 1.64 -14.18 17.87
CA GLY A 21 0.31 -14.32 18.48
C GLY A 21 -0.64 -15.07 17.55
N SER A 22 -0.71 -16.39 17.71
CA SER A 22 -1.68 -17.24 17.04
C SER A 22 -3.10 -16.91 17.50
N ASP A 23 -3.88 -16.18 16.70
CA ASP A 23 -5.34 -16.16 16.84
C ASP A 23 -6.04 -15.95 15.48
N SER A 24 -6.65 -17.03 15.01
CA SER A 24 -7.98 -17.11 14.39
C SER A 24 -8.35 -16.14 13.26
N LYS A 25 -8.29 -16.62 12.01
CA LYS A 25 -9.19 -16.33 10.85
C LYS A 25 -9.55 -14.89 10.43
N ASP A 26 -9.13 -13.84 11.13
CA ASP A 26 -9.40 -12.42 10.83
C ASP A 26 -8.13 -11.59 10.55
N SER A 27 -6.96 -12.22 10.57
CA SER A 27 -5.67 -11.53 10.43
C SER A 27 -5.07 -11.69 9.03
N GLN A 28 -5.74 -11.21 7.98
CA GLN A 28 -5.00 -11.02 6.73
C GLN A 28 -4.04 -9.82 6.90
N PRO A 29 -2.76 -9.92 6.45
CA PRO A 29 -1.82 -8.81 6.55
C PRO A 29 -2.42 -7.55 5.93
N GLN A 30 -2.40 -6.44 6.67
CA GLN A 30 -2.90 -5.17 6.20
C GLN A 30 -2.10 -4.76 4.95
N ILE A 31 -2.80 -4.44 3.87
CA ILE A 31 -2.19 -3.96 2.63
C ILE A 31 -1.70 -2.53 2.86
N THR A 32 -0.40 -2.33 2.68
CA THR A 32 0.26 -1.04 2.81
C THR A 32 0.46 -0.37 1.45
N GLN A 33 0.83 0.91 1.45
CA GLN A 33 1.25 1.61 0.23
C GLN A 33 2.42 0.88 -0.47
N ALA A 34 3.36 0.35 0.30
CA ALA A 34 4.50 -0.38 -0.25
C ALA A 34 4.06 -1.66 -1.00
N ASP A 35 3.06 -2.35 -0.48
CA ASP A 35 2.50 -3.55 -1.12
C ASP A 35 1.79 -3.22 -2.44
N VAL A 36 1.02 -2.11 -2.45
CA VAL A 36 0.36 -1.61 -3.67
C VAL A 36 1.40 -1.18 -4.71
N SER A 37 2.42 -0.41 -4.31
CA SER A 37 3.51 -0.01 -5.19
C SER A 37 4.24 -1.22 -5.76
N LYS A 38 4.55 -2.20 -4.92
CA LYS A 38 5.23 -3.42 -5.37
C LYS A 38 4.38 -4.22 -6.36
N SER A 39 3.07 -4.28 -6.17
CA SER A 39 2.15 -4.90 -7.13
C SER A 39 2.12 -4.15 -8.47
N LEU A 40 2.08 -2.81 -8.44
CA LEU A 40 2.15 -1.95 -9.62
C LEU A 40 3.49 -2.12 -10.37
N GLN A 41 4.61 -2.16 -9.65
CA GLN A 41 5.93 -2.44 -10.23
C GLN A 41 6.01 -3.83 -10.85
N SER A 42 5.42 -4.82 -10.19
CA SER A 42 5.30 -6.19 -10.73
C SER A 42 4.43 -6.24 -12.00
N GLY A 43 3.52 -5.28 -12.16
CA GLY A 43 2.75 -5.05 -13.38
C GLY A 43 3.47 -4.27 -14.49
N GLY A 44 4.72 -3.86 -14.26
CA GLY A 44 5.55 -3.18 -15.25
C GLY A 44 5.60 -1.65 -15.13
N LEU A 45 5.00 -1.05 -14.08
CA LEU A 45 5.21 0.37 -13.79
C LEU A 45 6.63 0.62 -13.27
N GLN A 46 7.21 1.76 -13.63
CA GLN A 46 8.45 2.23 -13.02
C GLN A 46 8.24 2.54 -11.53
N ALA A 47 9.29 2.37 -10.72
CA ALA A 47 9.19 2.50 -9.26
C ALA A 47 8.62 3.84 -8.80
N ASN A 48 9.08 4.96 -9.38
CA ASN A 48 8.57 6.30 -9.07
C ASN A 48 7.07 6.47 -9.41
N LEU A 49 6.65 5.95 -10.57
CA LEU A 49 5.25 5.99 -11.01
C LEU A 49 4.37 5.09 -10.13
N ALA A 50 4.86 3.91 -9.78
CA ALA A 50 4.18 2.97 -8.89
C ALA A 50 4.03 3.52 -7.46
N ASP A 51 5.07 4.16 -6.91
CA ASP A 51 5.03 4.77 -5.58
C ASP A 51 4.05 5.94 -5.54
N CYS A 52 4.05 6.78 -6.58
CA CYS A 52 3.08 7.88 -6.71
C CYS A 52 1.64 7.36 -6.80
N ALA A 53 1.40 6.37 -7.66
CA ALA A 53 0.09 5.75 -7.82
C ALA A 53 -0.41 5.09 -6.52
N ALA A 54 0.46 4.33 -5.85
CA ALA A 54 0.14 3.66 -4.61
C ALA A 54 -0.28 4.64 -3.51
N LYS A 55 0.38 5.79 -3.42
CA LYS A 55 0.01 6.84 -2.46
C LYS A 55 -1.42 7.32 -2.67
N HIS A 56 -1.79 7.65 -3.90
CA HIS A 56 -3.15 8.10 -4.21
C HIS A 56 -4.22 7.04 -3.95
N PHE A 57 -3.94 5.76 -4.19
CA PHE A 57 -4.90 4.69 -3.89
C PHE A 57 -5.13 4.50 -2.39
N VAL A 58 -4.07 4.60 -1.58
CA VAL A 58 -4.20 4.52 -0.12
C VAL A 58 -4.87 5.78 0.44
N ASP A 59 -4.48 6.96 -0.04
CA ASP A 59 -5.02 8.25 0.40
C ASP A 59 -6.51 8.43 0.00
N ALA A 60 -6.97 7.75 -1.06
CA ALA A 60 -8.38 7.73 -1.46
C ALA A 60 -9.29 7.00 -0.46
N GLY A 61 -8.72 6.33 0.54
CA GLY A 61 -9.49 5.65 1.60
C GLY A 61 -10.22 4.41 1.07
N ILE A 62 -9.62 3.69 0.12
CA ILE A 62 -10.07 2.38 -0.33
C ILE A 62 -9.97 1.40 0.85
N SER A 63 -10.98 0.54 1.01
CA SER A 63 -10.98 -0.49 2.04
C SER A 63 -9.81 -1.46 1.88
N GLN A 64 -9.43 -2.13 2.98
CA GLN A 64 -8.38 -3.14 2.95
C GLN A 64 -8.69 -4.30 2.00
N ASP A 65 -9.96 -4.66 1.84
CA ASP A 65 -10.41 -5.65 0.88
C ASP A 65 -10.26 -5.15 -0.56
N GLY A 66 -10.59 -3.89 -0.83
CA GLY A 66 -10.34 -3.25 -2.12
C GLY A 66 -8.84 -3.23 -2.47
N LEU A 67 -7.99 -2.76 -1.55
CA LEU A 67 -6.54 -2.76 -1.74
C LEU A 67 -5.98 -4.17 -1.96
N ARG A 68 -6.57 -5.19 -1.31
CA ARG A 68 -6.20 -6.59 -1.51
C ARG A 68 -6.61 -7.10 -2.89
N THR A 69 -7.80 -6.74 -3.36
CA THR A 69 -8.23 -7.06 -4.74
C THR A 69 -7.30 -6.43 -5.76
N MET A 70 -6.90 -5.18 -5.56
CA MET A 70 -5.98 -4.46 -6.45
C MET A 70 -4.60 -5.14 -6.51
N THR A 71 -4.05 -5.51 -5.35
CA THR A 71 -2.73 -6.17 -5.28
C THR A 71 -2.76 -7.60 -5.83
N LYS A 72 -3.89 -8.32 -5.68
CA LYS A 72 -4.06 -9.71 -6.13
C LYS A 72 -4.28 -9.85 -7.63
N THR A 73 -5.02 -8.94 -8.24
CA THR A 73 -5.30 -9.00 -9.69
C THR A 73 -4.06 -8.68 -10.52
N GLY A 74 -3.04 -8.08 -9.87
CA GLY A 74 -1.92 -7.44 -10.54
C GLY A 74 -2.46 -6.24 -11.30
N ALA A 75 -2.00 -5.04 -10.96
CA ALA A 75 -2.30 -3.84 -11.74
C ALA A 75 -1.60 -3.86 -13.13
N SER A 76 -1.31 -5.05 -13.65
CA SER A 76 -0.49 -5.39 -14.82
C SER A 76 -1.24 -5.20 -16.14
N THR A 77 -2.54 -4.90 -16.10
CA THR A 77 -3.33 -4.58 -17.29
C THR A 77 -3.77 -3.12 -17.23
N PRO A 78 -3.13 -2.22 -18.01
CA PRO A 78 -3.55 -0.83 -18.16
C PRO A 78 -5.01 -0.66 -18.65
N THR A 79 -5.62 -1.76 -19.10
CA THR A 79 -6.99 -1.84 -19.63
C THR A 79 -8.01 -2.36 -18.62
N ALA A 80 -7.60 -2.84 -17.44
CA ALA A 80 -8.54 -3.26 -16.41
C ALA A 80 -9.07 -2.05 -15.62
N ASP A 81 -10.37 -2.04 -15.34
CA ASP A 81 -10.97 -1.06 -14.46
C ASP A 81 -10.34 -1.20 -13.05
N PRO A 82 -9.79 -0.13 -12.46
CA PRO A 82 -9.14 -0.21 -11.16
C PRO A 82 -10.11 -0.56 -10.02
N GLY A 83 -11.42 -0.50 -10.25
CA GLY A 83 -12.46 -0.93 -9.33
C GLY A 83 -12.99 -2.35 -9.59
N GLN A 84 -12.43 -3.09 -10.54
CA GLN A 84 -12.93 -4.42 -10.90
C GLN A 84 -12.79 -5.39 -9.73
N GLY A 85 -13.92 -6.01 -9.34
CA GLY A 85 -13.96 -6.96 -8.21
C GLY A 85 -13.98 -6.29 -6.83
N MET A 86 -14.08 -4.96 -6.76
CA MET A 86 -14.26 -4.23 -5.51
C MET A 86 -15.74 -3.95 -5.19
N SER A 87 -16.01 -3.48 -3.98
CA SER A 87 -17.29 -2.86 -3.65
C SER A 87 -17.50 -1.62 -4.52
N LYS A 88 -18.76 -1.18 -4.70
CA LYS A 88 -19.07 0.02 -5.49
C LYS A 88 -18.35 1.27 -4.96
N GLU A 89 -18.33 1.42 -3.65
CA GLU A 89 -17.70 2.56 -2.97
C GLU A 89 -16.18 2.58 -3.18
N ASP A 90 -15.54 1.41 -3.05
CA ASP A 90 -14.10 1.27 -3.29
C ASP A 90 -13.75 1.46 -4.77
N ALA A 91 -14.59 0.95 -5.68
CA ALA A 91 -14.43 1.15 -7.11
C ALA A 91 -14.50 2.64 -7.50
N ASP A 92 -15.47 3.38 -6.93
CA ASP A 92 -15.63 4.81 -7.20
C ASP A 92 -14.41 5.60 -6.65
N LYS A 93 -13.90 5.25 -5.46
CA LYS A 93 -12.65 5.81 -4.90
C LYS A 93 -11.42 5.47 -5.74
N ALA A 94 -11.28 4.21 -6.16
CA ALA A 94 -10.16 3.74 -6.98
C ALA A 94 -10.13 4.44 -8.35
N ARG A 95 -11.28 4.61 -8.99
CA ARG A 95 -11.39 5.38 -10.24
C ARG A 95 -11.05 6.86 -10.03
N GLY A 96 -11.55 7.47 -8.96
CA GLY A 96 -11.20 8.84 -8.61
C GLY A 96 -9.70 9.04 -8.37
N ALA A 97 -9.06 8.08 -7.68
CA ALA A 97 -7.62 8.05 -7.49
C ALA A 97 -6.89 7.89 -8.83
N ALA A 98 -7.31 6.95 -9.68
CA ALA A 98 -6.70 6.71 -10.99
C ALA A 98 -6.69 7.94 -11.90
N GLN A 99 -7.77 8.75 -11.88
CA GLN A 99 -7.82 10.02 -12.62
C GLN A 99 -6.78 11.04 -12.11
N LYS A 100 -6.59 11.12 -10.79
CA LYS A 100 -5.56 11.96 -10.19
C LYS A 100 -4.16 11.47 -10.53
N ILE A 101 -3.93 10.15 -10.43
CA ILE A 101 -2.66 9.51 -10.79
C ILE A 101 -2.28 9.80 -12.23
N ALA A 102 -3.24 9.70 -13.16
CA ALA A 102 -3.04 10.03 -14.57
C ALA A 102 -2.56 11.48 -14.77
N THR A 103 -2.98 12.41 -13.91
CA THR A 103 -2.66 13.84 -14.01
C THR A 103 -1.44 14.24 -13.19
N GLU A 104 -1.23 13.63 -12.02
CA GLU A 104 -0.20 14.03 -11.06
C GLU A 104 1.06 13.17 -11.19
N CYS A 105 0.93 11.89 -11.51
CA CYS A 105 2.07 10.97 -11.57
C CYS A 105 2.71 10.86 -12.96
N PHE A 106 1.98 11.14 -14.04
CA PHE A 106 2.54 11.15 -15.40
C PHE A 106 3.12 12.51 -15.83
N THR A 107 2.68 13.60 -15.20
CA THR A 107 3.14 14.97 -15.53
C THR A 107 4.39 15.39 -14.74
N THR A 108 4.75 14.64 -13.69
CA THR A 108 5.92 14.89 -12.84
C THR A 108 7.15 14.09 -13.32
N ASN A 109 7.39 14.05 -14.63
CA ASN A 109 8.56 13.42 -15.26
C ASN A 109 9.32 14.43 -16.11
#